data_AF-A0A9W9FXF9-F1
#
_entry.id   AF-A0A9W9FXF9-F1
#
_cell.length_a   1.000
_cell.length_b   1.000
_cell.length_c   1.000
_cell.angle_alpha   90.00
_cell.angle_beta   90.00
_cell.angle_gamma   90.00
#
_symmetry.space_group_name_H-M   'P 1'
#
loop_
_entity.id
_entity.type
_entity.pdbx_description
1 polymer ?
#
loop_
_entity_poly.entity_id
_entity_poly.type
_entity_poly.pdbx_seq_one_letter_code
_entity_poly.pdbx_strand_id
1 'polypeptide(L)'
;MPWNPIKLEVMEKCLFQYFQSNASSSLSTFGHDPKNLGGMLMRMAIVNETPSSAAVLRSLLALASLHRYGLQTQAAKLKIAALKALGTAANCEIGIMETLQHIAAGMLLCTFEIHQSSCPSGQWRSYIIGIKSVIKACPATKFARDSEFKVLLDWAYYHDVLSRFSLTHWHPLVTEITAVNLHEPVNIPSPPVNTHEPWIEMTHSNPSPFTTILKLLAEVFERVAIAPVQMTTATESDDFKSYLKILAWRIRSISMSDSRVKEYPGMGTMVELFQLAGLVYLGRAFGHIIGSAADYEKRIERAFHI
;
A
#
# COMPACT_ATOMS: atom_id res chain seq x y z
N MET A 1 -18.94 30.99 0.31
CA MET A 1 -17.60 30.75 -0.27
C MET A 1 -16.75 30.08 0.78
N PRO A 2 -16.18 28.88 0.55
CA PRO A 2 -15.28 28.29 1.52
C PRO A 2 -13.91 28.97 1.40
N TRP A 3 -13.36 29.39 2.54
CA TRP A 3 -12.02 29.94 2.66
C TRP A 3 -10.99 28.89 2.22
N ASN A 4 -10.14 29.23 1.25
CA ASN A 4 -8.95 28.45 0.92
C ASN A 4 -7.72 29.24 1.40
N PRO A 5 -7.01 28.76 2.44
CA PRO A 5 -5.87 29.49 3.00
C PRO A 5 -4.67 29.55 2.04
N ILE A 6 -4.60 28.66 1.03
CA ILE A 6 -3.45 28.56 0.13
C ILE A 6 -3.72 29.26 -1.22
N LYS A 7 -2.84 30.18 -1.63
CA LYS A 7 -2.85 30.79 -2.96
C LYS A 7 -2.26 29.83 -4.00
N LEU A 8 -3.13 29.07 -4.67
CA LEU A 8 -2.76 28.22 -5.80
C LEU A 8 -2.72 29.01 -7.12
N GLU A 9 -1.75 28.69 -7.98
CA GLU A 9 -1.75 29.17 -9.37
C GLU A 9 -2.94 28.62 -10.16
N VAL A 10 -3.32 29.26 -11.28
CA VAL A 10 -4.50 28.86 -12.08
C VAL A 10 -4.42 27.38 -12.49
N MET A 11 -3.25 26.93 -12.94
CA MET A 11 -3.04 25.53 -13.30
C MET A 11 -3.12 24.58 -12.10
N GLU A 12 -2.58 24.96 -10.95
CA GLU A 12 -2.66 24.15 -9.72
C GLU A 12 -4.10 24.04 -9.22
N LYS A 13 -4.91 25.11 -9.34
CA LYS A 13 -6.36 25.05 -9.05
C LYS A 13 -7.08 24.06 -9.95
N CYS A 14 -6.80 24.07 -11.26
CA CYS A 14 -7.39 23.12 -12.20
C CYS A 14 -7.01 21.67 -11.87
N LEU A 15 -5.76 21.40 -11.50
CA LEU A 15 -5.31 20.07 -11.10
C LEU A 15 -5.92 19.62 -9.77
N PHE A 16 -6.05 20.53 -8.80
CA PHE A 16 -6.67 20.26 -7.51
C PHE A 16 -8.15 19.88 -7.66
N GLN A 17 -8.90 20.62 -8.50
CA GLN A 17 -10.28 20.29 -8.84
C GLN A 17 -10.37 18.96 -9.62
N TYR A 18 -9.48 18.74 -10.59
CA TYR A 18 -9.44 17.49 -11.33
C TYR A 18 -9.13 16.28 -10.44
N PHE A 19 -8.29 16.46 -9.41
CA PHE A 19 -8.06 15.42 -8.42
C PHE A 19 -9.35 15.03 -7.72
N GLN A 20 -10.11 16.02 -7.25
CA GLN A 20 -11.37 15.81 -6.55
C GLN A 20 -12.42 15.08 -7.39
N SER A 21 -12.56 15.46 -8.67
CA SER A 21 -13.61 14.94 -9.53
C SER A 21 -13.25 13.63 -10.22
N ASN A 22 -11.96 13.40 -10.50
CA ASN A 22 -11.50 12.30 -11.36
C ASN A 22 -10.39 11.49 -10.68
N ALA A 23 -9.23 12.11 -10.43
CA ALA A 23 -8.02 11.34 -10.10
C ALA A 23 -8.11 10.62 -8.74
N SER A 24 -8.87 11.11 -7.77
CA SER A 24 -9.08 10.44 -6.49
C SER A 24 -9.72 9.06 -6.63
N SER A 25 -10.52 8.85 -7.68
CA SER A 25 -11.15 7.55 -7.95
C SER A 25 -10.15 6.51 -8.46
N SER A 26 -8.95 6.95 -8.87
CA SER A 26 -7.86 6.06 -9.30
C SER A 26 -6.96 5.61 -8.14
N LEU A 27 -7.20 6.08 -6.91
CA LEU A 27 -6.44 5.61 -5.76
C LEU A 27 -6.77 4.14 -5.50
N SER A 28 -5.78 3.26 -5.64
CA SER A 28 -5.91 1.83 -5.34
C SER A 28 -6.08 1.61 -3.84
N THR A 29 -7.30 1.73 -3.35
CA THR A 29 -7.67 1.42 -1.96
C THR A 29 -8.24 0.01 -1.88
N PHE A 30 -8.17 -0.57 -0.67
CA PHE A 30 -8.88 -1.80 -0.36
C PHE A 30 -9.76 -1.51 0.87
N GLY A 31 -11.03 -1.90 0.82
CA GLY A 31 -11.99 -1.69 1.93
C GLY A 31 -12.44 -0.25 2.21
N HIS A 32 -11.94 0.76 1.48
CA HIS A 32 -12.24 2.17 1.69
C HIS A 32 -12.65 2.87 0.40
N ASP A 33 -13.60 3.81 0.44
CA ASP A 33 -13.99 4.62 -0.72
C ASP A 33 -12.83 5.54 -1.15
N PRO A 34 -12.30 5.39 -2.39
CA PRO A 34 -11.23 6.25 -2.92
C PRO A 34 -11.57 7.75 -2.86
N LYS A 35 -12.84 8.13 -3.00
CA LYS A 35 -13.27 9.54 -2.95
C LYS A 35 -13.21 10.10 -1.52
N ASN A 36 -13.58 9.31 -0.52
CA ASN A 36 -13.46 9.73 0.88
C ASN A 36 -12.00 9.91 1.29
N LEU A 37 -11.14 8.98 0.88
CA LEU A 37 -9.69 9.13 1.04
C LEU A 37 -9.18 10.36 0.29
N GLY A 38 -9.58 10.56 -0.96
CA GLY A 38 -9.24 11.75 -1.75
C GLY A 38 -9.62 13.05 -1.04
N GLY A 39 -10.84 13.13 -0.50
CA GLY A 39 -11.30 14.29 0.27
C GLY A 39 -10.49 14.53 1.54
N MET A 40 -10.06 13.47 2.23
CA MET A 40 -9.15 13.56 3.39
C MET A 40 -7.77 14.10 2.99
N LEU A 41 -7.18 13.57 1.92
CA LEU A 41 -5.89 14.01 1.40
C LEU A 41 -5.93 15.50 0.98
N MET A 42 -7.04 15.93 0.37
CA MET A 42 -7.24 17.34 0.03
C MET A 42 -7.30 18.23 1.27
N ARG A 43 -7.98 17.80 2.35
CA ARG A 43 -7.99 18.54 3.63
C ARG A 43 -6.58 18.64 4.22
N MET A 44 -5.84 17.53 4.25
CA MET A 44 -4.44 17.50 4.73
C MET A 44 -3.52 18.43 3.93
N ALA A 45 -3.77 18.59 2.63
CA ALA A 45 -3.00 19.47 1.75
C ALA A 45 -3.21 20.96 2.02
N ILE A 46 -4.36 21.36 2.57
CA ILE A 46 -4.74 22.78 2.74
C ILE A 46 -4.92 23.22 4.18
N VAL A 47 -4.71 22.32 5.16
CA VAL A 47 -4.99 22.62 6.58
C VAL A 47 -4.05 23.69 7.16
N ASN A 48 -2.80 23.74 6.71
CA ASN A 48 -1.77 24.67 7.18
C ASN A 48 -0.67 24.85 6.11
N GLU A 49 0.31 25.72 6.37
CA GLU A 49 1.44 26.01 5.47
C GLU A 49 2.74 25.36 5.93
N THR A 50 2.68 24.14 6.47
CA THR A 50 3.88 23.41 6.90
C THR A 50 4.58 22.75 5.69
N PRO A 51 5.88 22.42 5.80
CA PRO A 51 6.55 21.59 4.80
C PRO A 51 5.82 20.26 4.53
N SER A 52 5.21 19.65 5.55
CA SER A 52 4.44 18.42 5.43
C SER A 52 3.14 18.59 4.63
N SER A 53 2.36 19.65 4.85
CA SER A 53 1.16 19.91 4.05
C SER A 53 1.50 20.28 2.61
N ALA A 54 2.59 21.04 2.41
CA ALA A 54 3.12 21.36 1.10
C ALA A 54 3.52 20.07 0.35
N ALA A 55 4.16 19.12 1.02
CA ALA A 55 4.45 17.80 0.45
C ALA A 55 3.18 17.08 -0.03
N VAL A 56 2.12 17.03 0.79
CA VAL A 56 0.84 16.42 0.39
C VAL A 56 0.26 17.12 -0.84
N LEU A 57 0.20 18.46 -0.83
CA LEU A 57 -0.32 19.24 -1.93
C LEU A 57 0.45 18.97 -3.23
N ARG A 58 1.78 19.03 -3.20
CA ARG A 58 2.63 18.81 -4.38
C ARG A 58 2.50 17.39 -4.91
N SER A 59 2.45 16.38 -4.04
CA SER A 59 2.23 14.97 -4.45
C SER A 59 0.85 14.77 -5.07
N LEU A 60 -0.19 15.37 -4.50
CA LEU A 60 -1.56 15.30 -5.01
C LEU A 60 -1.66 15.92 -6.40
N LEU A 61 -1.08 17.11 -6.59
CA LEU A 61 -1.04 17.78 -7.89
C LEU A 61 -0.20 17.00 -8.90
N ALA A 62 0.91 16.38 -8.47
CA ALA A 62 1.72 15.52 -9.32
C ALA A 62 0.92 14.33 -9.84
N LEU A 63 0.21 13.62 -8.95
CA LEU A 63 -0.64 12.49 -9.29
C LEU A 63 -1.80 12.91 -10.20
N ALA A 64 -2.44 14.05 -9.92
CA ALA A 64 -3.50 14.59 -10.79
C ALA A 64 -2.99 14.92 -12.20
N SER A 65 -1.80 15.50 -12.29
CA SER A 65 -1.13 15.82 -13.54
C SER A 65 -0.78 14.54 -14.31
N LEU A 66 -0.24 13.54 -13.62
CA LEU A 66 0.06 12.22 -14.19
C LEU A 66 -1.20 11.54 -14.73
N HIS A 67 -2.25 11.47 -13.92
CA HIS A 67 -3.52 10.84 -14.28
C HIS A 67 -4.19 11.53 -15.47
N ARG A 68 -4.04 12.86 -15.61
CA ARG A 68 -4.70 13.62 -16.69
C ARG A 68 -3.95 13.59 -18.00
N TYR A 69 -2.63 13.69 -17.96
CA TYR A 69 -1.81 14.02 -19.14
C TYR A 69 -0.67 13.01 -19.38
N GLY A 70 -0.48 12.04 -18.48
CA GLY A 70 0.65 11.12 -18.52
C GLY A 70 1.90 11.69 -17.85
N LEU A 71 3.08 11.15 -18.18
CA LEU A 71 4.33 11.62 -17.61
C LEU A 71 4.87 12.81 -18.41
N GLN A 72 4.64 14.03 -17.91
CA GLN A 72 5.20 15.27 -18.47
C GLN A 72 6.06 16.03 -17.45
N THR A 73 6.79 17.04 -17.96
CA THR A 73 7.64 17.93 -17.17
C THR A 73 6.95 18.51 -15.93
N GLN A 74 5.66 18.87 -16.02
CA GLN A 74 4.94 19.40 -14.87
C GLN A 74 4.72 18.37 -13.77
N ALA A 75 4.32 17.14 -14.13
CA ALA A 75 4.15 16.04 -13.17
C ALA A 75 5.47 15.73 -12.47
N ALA A 76 6.57 15.65 -13.23
CA ALA A 76 7.91 15.44 -12.68
C ALA A 76 8.36 16.59 -11.75
N LYS A 77 8.16 17.85 -12.13
CA LYS A 77 8.48 19.02 -11.31
C LYS A 77 7.71 19.02 -9.99
N LEU A 78 6.42 18.69 -10.03
CA LEU A 78 5.58 18.60 -8.84
C LEU A 78 6.03 17.46 -7.91
N LYS A 79 6.38 16.29 -8.47
CA LYS A 79 6.98 15.18 -7.71
C LYS A 79 8.27 15.62 -7.01
N ILE A 80 9.18 16.28 -7.73
CA ILE A 80 10.45 16.79 -7.16
C ILE A 80 10.17 17.83 -6.05
N ALA A 81 9.20 18.72 -6.25
CA ALA A 81 8.80 19.70 -5.23
C ALA A 81 8.25 19.02 -3.97
N ALA A 82 7.48 17.94 -4.11
CA ALA A 82 6.98 17.16 -2.98
C ALA A 82 8.13 16.50 -2.20
N LEU A 83 9.10 15.91 -2.90
CA LEU A 83 10.27 15.29 -2.27
C LEU A 83 11.12 16.31 -1.52
N LYS A 84 11.32 17.50 -2.09
CA LYS A 84 12.00 18.61 -1.40
C LYS A 84 11.26 19.03 -0.14
N ALA A 85 9.94 19.16 -0.21
CA ALA A 85 9.11 19.52 0.93
C ALA A 85 9.16 18.45 2.05
N LEU A 86 9.11 17.15 1.70
CA LEU A 86 9.34 16.04 2.64
C LEU A 86 10.74 16.11 3.28
N GLY A 87 11.77 16.36 2.48
CA GLY A 87 13.13 16.51 2.97
C GLY A 87 13.28 17.68 3.96
N THR A 88 12.63 18.81 3.70
CA THR A 88 12.57 19.93 4.65
C THR A 88 11.81 19.54 5.92
N ALA A 89 10.68 18.86 5.78
CA ALA A 89 9.83 18.48 6.91
C ALA A 89 10.51 17.46 7.85
N ALA A 90 11.34 16.56 7.31
CA ALA A 90 12.09 15.57 8.08
C ALA A 90 13.17 16.16 8.99
N ASN A 91 13.58 17.42 8.76
CA ASN A 91 14.57 18.13 9.59
C ASN A 91 13.95 18.86 10.78
N CYS A 92 12.64 18.75 10.99
CA CYS A 92 11.91 19.40 12.07
C CYS A 92 11.26 18.35 12.99
N GLU A 93 10.94 18.73 14.23
CA GLU A 93 10.06 17.92 15.07
C GLU A 93 8.69 17.83 14.41
N ILE A 94 8.28 16.62 14.03
CA ILE A 94 6.98 16.38 13.41
C ILE A 94 5.93 16.05 14.48
N GLY A 95 4.84 16.82 14.48
CA GLY A 95 3.66 16.52 15.25
C GLY A 95 2.87 15.35 14.65
N ILE A 96 1.71 15.05 15.25
CA ILE A 96 0.83 13.97 14.77
C ILE A 96 0.33 14.30 13.36
N MET A 97 -0.18 15.53 13.14
CA MET A 97 -0.69 15.96 11.84
C MET A 97 0.39 15.90 10.76
N GLU A 98 1.59 16.38 11.06
CA GLU A 98 2.74 16.36 10.15
C GLU A 98 3.16 14.91 9.83
N THR A 99 3.07 14.00 10.80
CA THR A 99 3.27 12.56 10.59
C THR A 99 2.22 12.00 9.62
N LEU A 100 0.94 12.36 9.78
CA LEU A 100 -0.11 11.94 8.86
C LEU A 100 0.13 12.48 7.45
N GLN A 101 0.51 13.74 7.35
CA GLN A 101 0.84 14.38 6.08
C GLN A 101 2.06 13.73 5.41
N HIS A 102 3.08 13.30 6.17
CA HIS A 102 4.20 12.52 5.63
C HIS A 102 3.72 11.20 5.03
N ILE A 103 2.88 10.45 5.76
CA ILE A 103 2.35 9.17 5.27
C ILE A 103 1.51 9.40 4.01
N ALA A 104 0.62 10.40 4.02
CA ALA A 104 -0.21 10.78 2.89
C ALA A 104 0.61 11.16 1.65
N ALA A 105 1.61 12.02 1.82
CA ALA A 105 2.50 12.42 0.73
C ALA A 105 3.31 11.23 0.19
N GLY A 106 3.82 10.37 1.07
CA GLY A 106 4.52 9.14 0.69
C GLY A 106 3.62 8.19 -0.12
N MET A 107 2.37 8.00 0.31
CA MET A 107 1.42 7.13 -0.39
C MET A 107 1.03 7.70 -1.75
N LEU A 108 0.80 9.01 -1.87
CA LEU A 108 0.55 9.67 -3.15
C LEU A 108 1.73 9.53 -4.11
N LEU A 109 2.98 9.63 -3.62
CA LEU A 109 4.19 9.39 -4.42
C LEU A 109 4.35 7.92 -4.80
N CYS A 110 3.96 7.00 -3.92
CA CYS A 110 3.89 5.57 -4.23
C CYS A 110 2.90 5.30 -5.37
N THR A 111 1.69 5.85 -5.28
CA THR A 111 0.68 5.74 -6.36
C THR A 111 1.16 6.38 -7.66
N PHE A 112 1.82 7.53 -7.58
CA PHE A 112 2.44 8.17 -8.75
C PHE A 112 3.37 7.20 -9.50
N GLU A 113 4.28 6.53 -8.78
CA GLU A 113 5.19 5.56 -9.38
C GLU A 113 4.48 4.31 -9.93
N ILE A 114 3.46 3.81 -9.23
CA ILE A 114 2.70 2.63 -9.68
C ILE A 114 1.93 2.95 -10.97
N HIS A 115 1.43 4.17 -11.13
CA HIS A 115 0.69 4.59 -12.34
C HIS A 115 1.60 4.93 -13.51
N GLN A 116 2.92 5.01 -13.31
CA GLN A 116 3.89 5.23 -14.37
C GLN A 116 4.14 3.93 -15.16
N SER A 117 3.28 3.66 -16.15
CA SER A 117 3.26 2.41 -16.93
C SER A 117 4.51 2.15 -17.78
N SER A 118 5.26 3.18 -18.15
CA SER A 118 6.29 3.07 -19.19
C SER A 118 7.71 2.86 -18.67
N CYS A 119 7.99 3.22 -17.42
CA CYS A 119 9.31 3.09 -16.78
C CYS A 119 9.17 3.45 -15.29
N PRO A 120 8.60 2.58 -14.43
CA PRO A 120 8.58 2.85 -13.00
C PRO A 120 10.04 2.93 -12.53
N SER A 121 10.40 3.97 -11.80
CA SER A 121 11.80 4.17 -11.38
C SER A 121 12.26 3.15 -10.31
N GLY A 122 11.42 2.14 -10.01
CA GLY A 122 11.58 1.21 -8.89
C GLY A 122 11.34 1.85 -7.51
N GLN A 123 11.21 3.19 -7.45
CA GLN A 123 11.18 3.97 -6.21
C GLN A 123 9.89 3.80 -5.38
N TRP A 124 8.85 3.18 -5.92
CA TRP A 124 7.60 2.93 -5.20
C TRP A 124 7.85 2.20 -3.87
N ARG A 125 8.87 1.31 -3.83
CA ARG A 125 9.29 0.61 -2.61
C ARG A 125 9.88 1.54 -1.57
N SER A 126 10.73 2.47 -1.99
CA SER A 126 11.36 3.46 -1.12
C SER A 126 10.31 4.28 -0.37
N TYR A 127 9.17 4.58 -1.00
CA TYR A 127 8.06 5.27 -0.34
C TYR A 127 7.38 4.43 0.73
N ILE A 128 7.09 3.16 0.45
CA ILE A 128 6.51 2.24 1.46
C ILE A 128 7.47 2.05 2.64
N ILE A 129 8.77 1.88 2.38
CA ILE A 129 9.80 1.78 3.42
C ILE A 129 9.85 3.07 4.25
N GLY A 130 9.87 4.24 3.59
CA GLY A 130 9.87 5.53 4.27
C GLY A 130 8.64 5.72 5.18
N ILE A 131 7.46 5.31 4.70
CA ILE A 131 6.22 5.32 5.50
C ILE A 131 6.36 4.44 6.74
N LYS A 132 6.87 3.22 6.62
CA LYS A 132 7.10 2.33 7.77
C LYS A 132 8.04 2.97 8.79
N SER A 133 9.12 3.61 8.34
CA SER A 133 10.04 4.33 9.22
C SER A 133 9.38 5.49 9.95
N VAL A 134 8.54 6.27 9.26
CA VAL A 134 7.77 7.37 9.86
C VAL A 134 6.77 6.85 10.92
N ILE A 135 6.07 5.75 10.62
CA ILE A 135 5.14 5.11 11.57
C ILE A 135 5.90 4.62 12.81
N LYS A 136 7.06 3.96 12.62
CA LYS A 136 7.92 3.46 13.71
C LYS A 136 8.43 4.57 14.63
N ALA A 137 8.74 5.74 14.06
CA ALA A 137 9.25 6.88 14.80
C ALA A 137 8.16 7.58 15.65
N CYS A 138 6.88 7.31 15.42
CA CYS A 138 5.79 7.96 16.12
C CYS A 138 5.21 7.07 17.25
N PRO A 139 5.03 7.59 18.48
CA PRO A 139 4.46 6.82 19.59
C PRO A 139 3.06 6.26 19.29
N ALA A 140 2.87 4.94 19.46
CA ALA A 140 1.61 4.24 19.22
C ALA A 140 0.38 4.86 19.95
N THR A 141 0.61 5.46 21.12
CA THR A 141 -0.43 6.11 21.94
C THR A 141 -1.02 7.37 21.30
N LYS A 142 -0.29 8.01 20.37
CA LYS A 142 -0.75 9.22 19.66
C LYS A 142 -1.79 8.92 18.58
N PHE A 143 -1.95 7.66 18.21
CA PHE A 143 -2.74 7.23 17.06
C PHE A 143 -4.11 6.64 17.41
N ALA A 144 -4.32 6.26 18.67
CA ALA A 144 -5.43 5.41 19.09
C ALA A 144 -6.83 6.05 19.04
N ARG A 145 -6.96 7.33 18.68
CA ARG A 145 -8.24 8.07 18.79
C ARG A 145 -8.81 8.62 17.49
N ASP A 146 -8.08 8.58 16.38
CA ASP A 146 -8.54 9.21 15.13
C ASP A 146 -8.94 8.16 14.08
N SER A 147 -10.22 8.15 13.69
CA SER A 147 -10.72 7.28 12.64
C SER A 147 -10.18 7.62 11.25
N GLU A 148 -9.83 8.88 11.00
CA GLU A 148 -9.24 9.30 9.71
C GLU A 148 -7.84 8.72 9.54
N PHE A 149 -7.10 8.59 10.64
CA PHE A 149 -5.78 7.96 10.64
C PHE A 149 -5.82 6.50 10.18
N LYS A 150 -6.85 5.75 10.62
CA LYS A 150 -6.98 4.33 10.32
C LYS A 150 -7.09 4.09 8.81
N VAL A 151 -7.85 4.91 8.09
CA VAL A 151 -8.00 4.79 6.63
C VAL A 151 -6.65 4.94 5.92
N LEU A 152 -5.85 5.92 6.35
CA LEU A 152 -4.54 6.18 5.76
C LEU A 152 -3.56 5.03 6.01
N LEU A 153 -3.55 4.47 7.22
CA LEU A 153 -2.73 3.31 7.54
C LEU A 153 -3.20 2.03 6.86
N ASP A 154 -4.51 1.80 6.78
CA ASP A 154 -5.08 0.67 6.05
C ASP A 154 -4.68 0.74 4.56
N TRP A 155 -4.66 1.94 3.97
CA TRP A 155 -4.18 2.15 2.60
C TRP A 155 -2.69 1.81 2.45
N ALA A 156 -1.85 2.29 3.36
CA ALA A 156 -0.43 1.98 3.34
C ALA A 156 -0.13 0.49 3.60
N TYR A 157 -0.87 -0.13 4.51
CA TYR A 157 -0.75 -1.56 4.82
C TYR A 157 -1.15 -2.43 3.62
N TYR A 158 -2.24 -2.08 2.92
CA TYR A 158 -2.64 -2.75 1.68
C TYR A 158 -1.51 -2.79 0.65
N HIS A 159 -0.85 -1.64 0.42
CA HIS A 159 0.25 -1.57 -0.53
C HIS A 159 1.51 -2.30 -0.05
N ASP A 160 1.81 -2.34 1.26
CA ASP A 160 2.89 -3.19 1.77
C ASP A 160 2.62 -4.67 1.54
N VAL A 161 1.41 -5.15 1.84
CA VAL A 161 1.05 -6.56 1.63
C VAL A 161 1.20 -6.94 0.16
N LEU A 162 0.70 -6.12 -0.76
CA LEU A 162 0.89 -6.37 -2.20
C LEU A 162 2.34 -6.22 -2.66
N SER A 163 3.13 -5.37 -2.00
CA SER A 163 4.55 -5.24 -2.32
C SER A 163 5.31 -6.55 -2.15
N ARG A 164 4.93 -7.37 -1.15
CA ARG A 164 5.55 -8.67 -0.87
C ARG A 164 5.33 -9.64 -2.00
N PHE A 165 4.12 -9.70 -2.55
CA PHE A 165 3.83 -10.49 -3.75
C PHE A 165 4.73 -10.09 -4.93
N SER A 166 4.82 -8.78 -5.21
CA SER A 166 5.67 -8.26 -6.28
C SER A 166 7.15 -8.56 -6.04
N LEU A 167 7.62 -8.50 -4.79
CA LEU A 167 9.00 -8.85 -4.41
C LEU A 167 9.28 -10.34 -4.62
N THR A 168 8.36 -11.21 -4.21
CA THR A 168 8.52 -12.66 -4.35
C THR A 168 8.66 -13.10 -5.81
N HIS A 169 7.96 -12.46 -6.75
CA HIS A 169 7.86 -12.95 -8.14
C HIS A 169 8.56 -12.09 -9.20
N TRP A 170 8.64 -10.77 -9.01
CA TRP A 170 9.19 -9.86 -10.03
C TRP A 170 10.57 -9.29 -9.67
N HIS A 171 11.05 -9.49 -8.44
CA HIS A 171 12.39 -9.04 -8.08
C HIS A 171 13.01 -10.00 -7.06
N PRO A 172 13.46 -11.18 -7.51
CA PRO A 172 14.13 -12.13 -6.64
C PRO A 172 15.37 -11.46 -6.02
N LEU A 173 15.56 -11.67 -4.72
CA LEU A 173 16.67 -11.17 -3.88
C LEU A 173 18.06 -11.34 -4.53
N VAL A 174 18.19 -12.29 -5.46
CA VAL A 174 19.39 -12.57 -6.27
C VAL A 174 19.84 -11.36 -7.11
N THR A 175 18.92 -10.47 -7.48
CA THR A 175 19.24 -9.29 -8.32
C THR A 175 19.91 -8.17 -7.50
N GLU A 176 19.61 -8.05 -6.21
CA GLU A 176 20.24 -7.03 -5.36
C GLU A 176 21.68 -7.41 -5.00
N ILE A 177 21.98 -8.69 -4.81
CA ILE A 177 23.37 -9.15 -4.52
C ILE A 177 24.28 -8.94 -5.74
N THR A 178 23.74 -9.02 -6.96
CA THR A 178 24.51 -8.84 -8.20
C THR A 178 24.60 -7.38 -8.67
N ALA A 179 23.60 -6.54 -8.37
CA ALA A 179 23.59 -5.12 -8.74
C ALA A 179 24.57 -4.24 -7.92
N VAL A 180 25.02 -4.70 -6.75
CA VAL A 180 26.05 -3.98 -5.95
C VAL A 180 27.41 -3.91 -6.67
N ASN A 181 27.63 -4.67 -7.75
CA ASN A 181 28.92 -4.74 -8.45
C ASN A 181 29.04 -3.98 -9.78
N LEU A 182 28.04 -3.22 -10.24
CA LEU A 182 28.14 -2.48 -11.50
C LEU A 182 27.67 -1.02 -11.39
N HIS A 183 28.66 -0.16 -11.12
CA HIS A 183 28.80 1.29 -11.39
C HIS A 183 27.57 2.22 -11.45
N GLU A 184 27.64 3.20 -10.53
CA GLU A 184 26.90 4.45 -10.31
C GLU A 184 26.79 5.44 -11.51
N PRO A 185 25.86 6.44 -11.50
CA PRO A 185 25.92 7.57 -10.55
C PRO A 185 24.59 8.05 -9.93
N VAL A 186 24.75 8.69 -8.76
CA VAL A 186 23.79 9.31 -7.83
C VAL A 186 23.32 8.36 -6.73
N ASN A 187 24.29 8.00 -5.88
CA ASN A 187 24.13 7.54 -4.52
C ASN A 187 23.23 8.47 -3.69
N ILE A 188 21.98 8.10 -3.52
CA ILE A 188 21.46 8.00 -2.16
C ILE A 188 21.55 6.52 -1.83
N PRO A 189 22.46 6.09 -0.92
CA PRO A 189 22.48 4.72 -0.46
C PRO A 189 21.10 4.44 0.13
N SER A 190 20.30 3.65 -0.57
CA SER A 190 19.12 3.08 0.07
C SER A 190 19.67 2.19 1.18
N PRO A 191 19.36 2.45 2.46
CA PRO A 191 19.85 1.59 3.52
C PRO A 191 19.45 0.14 3.19
N PRO A 192 20.27 -0.87 3.55
CA PRO A 192 19.85 -2.26 3.45
C PRO A 192 18.71 -2.48 4.44
N VAL A 193 17.50 -2.13 4.03
CA VAL A 193 16.32 -2.25 4.87
C VAL A 193 15.79 -3.65 4.63
N ASN A 194 15.78 -4.42 5.72
CA ASN A 194 15.26 -5.77 5.74
C ASN A 194 13.77 -5.72 5.30
N THR A 195 13.52 -6.11 4.04
CA THR A 195 12.19 -6.10 3.39
C THR A 195 11.20 -7.02 4.08
N HIS A 196 11.70 -7.93 4.92
CA HIS A 196 10.92 -8.84 5.74
C HIS A 196 10.57 -8.29 7.12
N GLU A 197 10.90 -7.04 7.44
CA GLU A 197 10.42 -6.46 8.70
C GLU A 197 8.90 -6.46 8.72
N PRO A 198 8.28 -7.14 9.70
CA PRO A 198 6.85 -7.09 9.89
C PRO A 198 6.43 -5.63 9.94
N TRP A 199 5.34 -5.29 9.24
CA TRP A 199 4.63 -4.07 9.60
C TRP A 199 4.42 -4.13 11.10
N ILE A 200 4.73 -3.05 11.84
CA ILE A 200 4.31 -2.97 13.24
C ILE A 200 2.86 -3.39 13.21
N GLU A 201 2.58 -4.55 13.78
CA GLU A 201 1.24 -5.09 13.80
C GLU A 201 0.43 -3.94 14.37
N MET A 202 -0.48 -3.42 13.56
CA MET A 202 -1.41 -2.38 13.96
C MET A 202 -2.40 -3.08 14.90
N THR A 203 -1.88 -3.54 16.04
CA THR A 203 -2.44 -4.42 17.07
C THR A 203 -3.63 -3.78 17.77
N HIS A 204 -3.92 -2.51 17.46
CA HIS A 204 -4.96 -1.73 18.08
C HIS A 204 -6.18 -1.51 17.18
N SER A 205 -6.16 -1.98 15.94
CA SER A 205 -7.37 -1.99 15.09
C SER A 205 -8.23 -3.20 15.42
N ASN A 206 -9.49 -2.97 15.80
CA ASN A 206 -10.49 -4.04 15.86
C ASN A 206 -10.44 -4.86 14.56
N PRO A 207 -10.36 -6.21 14.64
CA PRO A 207 -10.25 -7.06 13.48
C PRO A 207 -11.47 -6.83 12.58
N SER A 208 -11.22 -6.39 11.35
CA SER A 208 -12.21 -6.35 10.27
C SER A 208 -11.91 -7.43 9.24
N PRO A 209 -12.90 -7.90 8.46
CA PRO A 209 -12.67 -8.86 7.38
C PRO A 209 -11.55 -8.42 6.43
N PHE A 210 -11.46 -7.11 6.15
CA PHE A 210 -10.39 -6.46 5.40
C PHE A 210 -9.00 -6.68 6.04
N THR A 211 -8.84 -6.32 7.32
CA THR A 211 -7.52 -6.45 7.96
C THR A 211 -7.13 -7.92 8.10
N THR A 212 -8.12 -8.81 8.29
CA THR A 212 -7.89 -10.25 8.41
C THR A 212 -7.41 -10.84 7.09
N ILE A 213 -8.05 -10.53 5.96
CA ILE A 213 -7.61 -11.08 4.67
C ILE A 213 -6.22 -10.56 4.28
N LEU A 214 -5.91 -9.29 4.53
CA LEU A 214 -4.57 -8.75 4.27
C LEU A 214 -3.49 -9.41 5.14
N LYS A 215 -3.77 -9.64 6.43
CA LYS A 215 -2.85 -10.38 7.31
C LYS A 215 -2.60 -11.80 6.80
N LEU A 216 -3.66 -12.50 6.41
CA LEU A 216 -3.52 -13.85 5.87
C LEU A 216 -2.75 -13.87 4.55
N LEU A 217 -2.99 -12.92 3.65
CA LEU A 217 -2.22 -12.80 2.41
C LEU A 217 -0.75 -12.47 2.66
N ALA A 218 -0.45 -11.62 3.64
CA ALA A 218 0.92 -11.36 4.07
C ALA A 218 1.61 -12.64 4.53
N GLU A 219 0.95 -13.44 5.38
CA GLU A 219 1.44 -14.77 5.80
C GLU A 219 1.66 -15.67 4.56
N VAL A 220 0.71 -15.71 3.63
CA VAL A 220 0.82 -16.50 2.39
C VAL A 220 2.06 -16.09 1.58
N PHE A 221 2.29 -14.80 1.36
CA PHE A 221 3.43 -14.31 0.58
C PHE A 221 4.77 -14.64 1.25
N GLU A 222 4.85 -14.49 2.57
CA GLU A 222 6.04 -14.88 3.34
C GLU A 222 6.33 -16.38 3.20
N ARG A 223 5.30 -17.24 3.28
CA ARG A 223 5.48 -18.68 3.13
C ARG A 223 5.92 -19.09 1.73
N VAL A 224 5.38 -18.47 0.69
CA VAL A 224 5.83 -18.74 -0.68
C VAL A 224 7.28 -18.31 -0.87
N ALA A 225 7.69 -17.19 -0.27
CA ALA A 225 9.07 -16.71 -0.38
C ALA A 225 10.10 -17.67 0.26
N ILE A 226 9.76 -18.33 1.38
CA ILE A 226 10.67 -19.26 2.09
C ILE A 226 10.48 -20.73 1.71
N ALA A 227 9.48 -21.06 0.90
CA ALA A 227 9.16 -22.42 0.47
C ALA A 227 10.34 -23.20 -0.12
N PRO A 228 11.24 -22.60 -0.95
CA PRO A 228 12.39 -23.32 -1.49
C PRO A 228 13.34 -23.87 -0.41
N VAL A 229 13.39 -23.23 0.77
CA VAL A 229 14.27 -23.61 1.89
C VAL A 229 13.61 -24.69 2.75
N GLN A 230 12.30 -24.58 3.01
CA GLN A 230 11.57 -25.42 3.95
C GLN A 230 11.17 -26.80 3.41
N MET A 231 11.19 -27.02 2.09
CA MET A 231 10.85 -28.32 1.49
C MET A 231 12.03 -29.32 1.44
N THR A 232 13.16 -29.02 2.07
CA THR A 232 14.41 -29.80 1.96
C THR A 232 14.50 -30.98 2.94
N THR A 233 13.70 -31.02 4.02
CA THR A 233 13.68 -32.15 4.97
C THR A 233 12.29 -32.79 5.09
N ALA A 234 12.24 -34.12 5.22
CA ALA A 234 11.00 -34.89 5.16
C ALA A 234 10.04 -34.63 6.33
N THR A 235 10.57 -34.38 7.54
CA THR A 235 9.79 -34.12 8.76
C THR A 235 9.24 -32.68 8.79
N GLU A 236 10.03 -31.69 8.34
CA GLU A 236 9.56 -30.29 8.23
C GLU A 236 8.50 -30.14 7.12
N SER A 237 8.46 -31.08 6.17
CA SER A 237 7.48 -31.11 5.07
C SER A 237 6.02 -31.30 5.54
N ASP A 238 5.76 -32.13 6.55
CA ASP A 238 4.39 -32.46 6.96
C ASP A 238 3.78 -31.41 7.91
N ASP A 239 4.59 -30.83 8.80
CA ASP A 239 4.18 -29.67 9.60
C ASP A 239 3.88 -28.46 8.70
N PHE A 240 4.73 -28.24 7.69
CA PHE A 240 4.52 -27.19 6.70
C PHE A 240 3.22 -27.39 5.91
N LYS A 241 2.94 -28.62 5.42
CA LYS A 241 1.66 -28.95 4.76
C LYS A 241 0.46 -28.71 5.68
N SER A 242 0.57 -29.09 6.95
CA SER A 242 -0.50 -28.90 7.94
C SER A 242 -0.78 -27.41 8.18
N TYR A 243 0.27 -26.61 8.29
CA TYR A 243 0.16 -25.16 8.40
C TYR A 243 -0.49 -24.54 7.16
N LEU A 244 -0.12 -24.96 5.93
CA LEU A 244 -0.75 -24.49 4.70
C LEU A 244 -2.26 -24.80 4.64
N LYS A 245 -2.66 -25.98 5.12
CA LYS A 245 -4.10 -26.34 5.23
C LYS A 245 -4.83 -25.46 6.24
N ILE A 246 -4.21 -25.17 7.39
CA ILE A 246 -4.76 -24.25 8.40
C ILE A 246 -4.90 -22.84 7.80
N LEU A 247 -3.89 -22.35 7.07
CA LEU A 247 -3.90 -21.04 6.45
C LEU A 247 -5.01 -20.94 5.39
N ALA A 248 -5.15 -21.94 4.53
CA ALA A 248 -6.23 -22.01 3.56
C ALA A 248 -7.62 -22.06 4.22
N TRP A 249 -7.77 -22.79 5.33
CA TRP A 249 -9.00 -22.80 6.11
C TRP A 249 -9.30 -21.42 6.72
N ARG A 250 -8.30 -20.74 7.32
CA ARG A 250 -8.47 -19.39 7.87
C ARG A 250 -8.94 -18.40 6.80
N ILE A 251 -8.42 -18.48 5.57
CA ILE A 251 -8.86 -17.64 4.45
C ILE A 251 -10.32 -17.90 4.08
N ARG A 252 -10.75 -19.18 4.05
CA ARG A 252 -12.15 -19.55 3.74
C ARG A 252 -13.13 -19.11 4.83
N SER A 253 -12.68 -19.13 6.09
CA SER A 253 -13.53 -18.91 7.27
C SER A 253 -13.66 -17.44 7.69
N ILE A 254 -13.18 -16.47 6.90
CA ILE A 254 -13.36 -15.06 7.22
C ILE A 254 -14.86 -14.74 7.18
N SER A 255 -15.44 -14.41 8.33
CA SER A 255 -16.85 -14.01 8.42
C SER A 255 -17.03 -12.57 7.94
N MET A 256 -18.02 -12.36 7.09
CA MET A 256 -18.43 -11.02 6.64
C MET A 256 -19.42 -10.34 7.60
N SER A 257 -19.95 -11.07 8.59
CA SER A 257 -21.07 -10.61 9.44
C SER A 257 -20.68 -9.70 10.60
N ASP A 258 -19.38 -9.49 10.87
CA ASP A 258 -18.90 -8.87 12.12
C ASP A 258 -18.56 -7.37 11.99
N SER A 259 -19.02 -6.75 10.92
CA SER A 259 -18.66 -5.40 10.52
C SER A 259 -19.53 -4.36 11.23
N ARG A 260 -19.08 -3.85 12.38
CA ARG A 260 -19.62 -2.63 13.02
C ARG A 260 -19.22 -1.33 12.29
N VAL A 261 -18.57 -1.44 11.13
CA VAL A 261 -18.03 -0.31 10.35
C VAL A 261 -19.04 0.02 9.26
N LYS A 262 -19.34 1.31 9.04
CA LYS A 262 -20.18 1.74 7.92
C LYS A 262 -19.57 1.21 6.62
N GLU A 263 -20.20 0.19 6.04
CA GLU A 263 -19.66 -0.55 4.90
C GLU A 263 -19.68 0.30 3.64
N TYR A 264 -18.57 0.30 2.91
CA TYR A 264 -18.56 0.77 1.53
C TYR A 264 -19.31 -0.25 0.65
N PRO A 265 -20.23 0.18 -0.23
CA PRO A 265 -20.89 -0.71 -1.17
C PRO A 265 -19.86 -1.50 -2.00
N GLY A 266 -19.90 -2.83 -1.93
CA GLY A 266 -18.95 -3.71 -2.62
C GLY A 266 -17.74 -4.16 -1.78
N MET A 267 -17.64 -3.75 -0.50
CA MET A 267 -16.59 -4.25 0.40
C MET A 267 -16.62 -5.78 0.53
N GLY A 268 -17.80 -6.38 0.67
CA GLY A 268 -17.91 -7.84 0.78
C GLY A 268 -17.46 -8.57 -0.48
N THR A 269 -17.83 -8.04 -1.64
CA THR A 269 -17.38 -8.49 -2.95
C THR A 269 -15.84 -8.43 -3.08
N MET A 270 -15.21 -7.34 -2.63
CA MET A 270 -13.76 -7.20 -2.64
C MET A 270 -13.06 -8.17 -1.69
N VAL A 271 -13.61 -8.42 -0.49
CA VAL A 271 -13.05 -9.43 0.43
C VAL A 271 -13.18 -10.83 -0.16
N GLU A 272 -14.33 -11.17 -0.74
CA GLU A 272 -14.53 -12.46 -1.43
C GLU A 272 -13.52 -12.64 -2.57
N LEU A 273 -13.31 -11.60 -3.39
CA LEU A 273 -12.33 -11.64 -4.47
C LEU A 273 -10.91 -11.91 -3.95
N PHE A 274 -10.50 -11.27 -2.87
CA PHE A 274 -9.18 -11.49 -2.25
C PHE A 274 -9.07 -12.87 -1.58
N GLN A 275 -10.16 -13.40 -1.02
CA GLN A 275 -10.20 -14.78 -0.51
C GLN A 275 -9.98 -15.78 -1.65
N LEU A 276 -10.71 -15.64 -2.75
CA LEU A 276 -10.59 -16.50 -3.93
C LEU A 276 -9.19 -16.40 -4.53
N ALA A 277 -8.68 -15.18 -4.73
CA ALA A 277 -7.34 -14.94 -5.25
C ALA A 277 -6.25 -15.56 -4.35
N GLY A 278 -6.35 -15.37 -3.04
CA GLY A 278 -5.42 -15.97 -2.07
C GLY A 278 -5.41 -17.49 -2.12
N LEU A 279 -6.57 -18.12 -2.22
CA LEU A 279 -6.71 -19.58 -2.31
C LEU A 279 -6.20 -20.15 -3.64
N VAL A 280 -6.45 -19.44 -4.75
CA VAL A 280 -5.92 -19.81 -6.07
C VAL A 280 -4.40 -19.67 -6.09
N TYR A 281 -3.88 -18.56 -5.57
CA TYR A 281 -2.44 -18.31 -5.49
C TYR A 281 -1.72 -19.36 -4.63
N LEU A 282 -2.26 -19.65 -3.43
CA LEU A 282 -1.77 -20.74 -2.58
C LEU A 282 -1.77 -22.09 -3.30
N GLY A 283 -2.84 -22.40 -4.01
CA GLY A 283 -2.95 -23.63 -4.80
C GLY A 283 -1.93 -23.72 -5.92
N ARG A 284 -1.65 -22.61 -6.62
CA ARG A 284 -0.65 -22.57 -7.67
C ARG A 284 0.77 -22.69 -7.13
N ALA A 285 1.06 -22.08 -5.97
CA ALA A 285 2.37 -22.14 -5.35
C ALA A 285 2.71 -23.51 -4.75
N PHE A 286 1.71 -24.25 -4.25
CA PHE A 286 1.92 -25.49 -3.49
C PHE A 286 1.19 -26.72 -4.05
N GLY A 287 0.56 -26.60 -5.22
CA GLY A 287 -0.14 -27.69 -5.90
C GLY A 287 -1.29 -28.30 -5.08
N HIS A 288 -1.45 -29.62 -5.19
CA HIS A 288 -2.57 -30.39 -4.63
C HIS A 288 -2.66 -30.43 -3.09
N ILE A 289 -1.74 -29.80 -2.36
CA ILE A 289 -1.77 -29.76 -0.89
C ILE A 289 -3.04 -29.06 -0.38
N ILE A 290 -3.55 -28.08 -1.13
CA ILE A 290 -4.57 -27.14 -0.66
C ILE A 290 -5.97 -27.42 -1.27
N GLY A 291 -6.04 -28.15 -2.38
CA GLY A 291 -7.30 -28.49 -3.06
C GLY A 291 -7.09 -29.28 -4.36
N SER A 292 -8.21 -29.75 -4.93
CA SER A 292 -8.22 -30.42 -6.23
C SER A 292 -8.19 -29.41 -7.39
N ALA A 293 -7.83 -29.87 -8.59
CA ALA A 293 -7.89 -29.05 -9.82
C ALA A 293 -9.29 -28.44 -10.03
N ALA A 294 -10.34 -29.23 -9.79
CA ALA A 294 -11.73 -28.79 -9.92
C ALA A 294 -12.12 -27.68 -8.93
N ASP A 295 -11.58 -27.72 -7.70
CA ASP A 295 -11.81 -26.66 -6.71
C ASP A 295 -11.19 -25.33 -7.13
N TYR A 296 -10.06 -25.37 -7.85
CA TYR A 296 -9.41 -24.15 -8.35
C TYR A 296 -10.21 -23.53 -9.49
N GLU A 297 -10.67 -24.32 -10.45
CA GLU A 297 -11.44 -23.81 -11.59
C GLU A 297 -12.73 -23.15 -11.10
N LYS A 298 -13.47 -23.80 -10.20
CA LYS A 298 -14.69 -23.25 -9.59
C LYS A 298 -14.44 -21.91 -8.89
N ARG A 299 -13.28 -21.75 -8.22
CA ARG A 299 -12.92 -20.47 -7.57
C ARG A 299 -12.60 -19.38 -8.58
N ILE A 300 -11.95 -19.73 -9.68
CA ILE A 300 -11.64 -18.80 -10.78
C ILE A 300 -12.94 -18.33 -11.44
N GLU A 301 -13.81 -19.27 -11.81
CA GLU A 301 -15.14 -18.96 -12.36
C GLU A 301 -15.94 -18.04 -11.43
N ARG A 302 -15.99 -18.35 -10.14
CA ARG A 302 -16.66 -17.51 -9.15
C ARG A 302 -16.06 -16.09 -9.09
N ALA A 303 -14.74 -15.96 -9.18
CA ALA A 303 -14.07 -14.67 -9.15
C ALA A 303 -14.39 -13.80 -10.38
N PHE A 304 -14.66 -14.39 -11.54
CA PHE A 304 -15.11 -13.66 -12.74
C PHE A 304 -16.60 -13.27 -12.72
N HIS A 305 -17.39 -13.83 -11.78
CA HIS A 305 -18.81 -13.52 -11.58
C HIS A 305 -19.07 -12.55 -10.43
N ILE A 306 -18.01 -12.02 -9.82
CA ILE A 306 -18.01 -10.95 -8.81
C ILE A 306 -18.03 -9.61 -9.55
#